data_AF-A0A382GJ07-F1
#
_entry.id   AF-A0A382GJ07-F1
#
_cell.length_a   1.000
_cell.length_b   1.000
_cell.length_c   1.000
_cell.angle_alpha   90.00
_cell.angle_beta   90.00
_cell.angle_gamma   90.00
#
_symmetry.space_group_name_H-M   'P 1'
#
loop_
_entity.id
_entity.type
_entity.pdbx_description
1 polymer ?
#
loop_
_entity_poly.entity_id
_entity_poly.type
_entity_poly.pdbx_seq_one_letter_code
_entity_poly.pdbx_strand_id
1 'polypeptide(L)'
;NDGINDNEDDDDDGDGVNDQDEVTDGNPNTDIYDHDNDGIEDRFDWDIDNDGIHNWNDLHEDGSDASRDHDNDGLNDGIDPDDDNDNILDVDETGGVFGTYRYDHDNDGTWDATDGDDDADGLTDWFEQNDGNPLTGQFDHDNDGIPDYIDDDDDGDGIPDIDES
;
A
#
# COMPACT_ATOMS: atom_id res chain seq x y z
N ASN A 1 7.23 3.80 11.63
CA ASN A 1 7.83 3.31 12.90
C ASN A 1 7.70 1.80 12.90
N ASP A 2 8.65 1.14 12.23
CA ASP A 2 8.80 -0.31 12.01
C ASP A 2 8.84 -1.18 13.30
N GLY A 3 8.75 -0.53 14.47
CA GLY A 3 8.79 -1.17 15.78
C GLY A 3 10.18 -1.21 16.42
N ILE A 4 11.21 -0.62 15.81
CA ILE A 4 12.55 -0.39 16.37
C ILE A 4 12.63 1.08 16.85
N ASN A 5 13.61 1.44 17.70
CA ASN A 5 13.81 2.87 18.01
C ASN A 5 14.58 3.52 16.86
N ASP A 6 14.23 4.74 16.44
CA ASP A 6 14.92 5.62 15.45
C ASP A 6 16.42 5.90 15.74
N ASN A 7 17.01 5.27 16.76
CA ASN A 7 18.44 5.33 17.06
C ASN A 7 19.19 4.01 16.80
N GLU A 8 18.46 2.98 16.41
CA GLU A 8 18.92 1.63 16.07
C GLU A 8 18.28 1.09 14.76
N ASP A 9 17.24 1.74 14.25
CA ASP A 9 16.79 1.60 12.86
C ASP A 9 17.70 2.38 11.92
N ASP A 10 17.96 1.79 10.77
CA ASP A 10 18.92 2.22 9.76
C ASP A 10 18.20 2.34 8.39
N ASP A 11 16.87 2.15 8.33
CA ASP A 11 15.95 2.09 7.19
C ASP A 11 14.54 2.53 7.65
N ASP A 12 14.42 3.83 7.97
CA ASP A 12 13.30 4.44 8.72
C ASP A 12 11.96 4.35 7.97
N ASP A 13 11.96 4.28 6.64
CA ASP A 13 10.78 4.09 5.79
C ASP A 13 10.61 2.65 5.30
N GLY A 14 11.60 1.78 5.51
CA GLY A 14 11.49 0.36 5.19
C GLY A 14 11.60 0.05 3.71
N ASP A 15 11.97 1.01 2.86
CA ASP A 15 12.07 0.79 1.42
C ASP A 15 13.24 -0.15 1.05
N GLY A 16 14.11 -0.52 2.01
CA GLY A 16 15.25 -1.39 1.79
C GLY A 16 16.54 -0.66 1.41
N VAL A 17 16.52 0.67 1.37
CA VAL A 17 17.69 1.55 1.39
C VAL A 17 18.01 1.91 2.84
N ASN A 18 19.27 2.27 3.09
CA ASN A 18 19.65 2.77 4.39
C ASN A 18 19.47 4.30 4.45
N ASP A 19 18.99 4.85 5.56
CA ASP A 19 18.77 6.29 5.75
C ASP A 19 19.97 7.14 5.31
N GLN A 20 21.18 6.63 5.58
CA GLN A 20 22.41 7.36 5.28
C GLN A 20 22.66 7.47 3.77
N ASP A 21 22.26 6.47 3.00
CA ASP A 21 22.38 6.47 1.55
C ASP A 21 21.30 7.36 0.93
N GLU A 22 20.05 7.25 1.38
CA GLU A 22 18.88 8.04 0.94
C GLU A 22 19.08 9.55 1.07
N VAL A 23 19.56 10.01 2.24
CA VAL A 23 19.84 11.44 2.45
C VAL A 23 20.96 11.99 1.54
N THR A 24 21.63 11.14 0.75
CA THR A 24 22.75 11.53 -0.13
C THR A 24 22.64 11.12 -1.58
N ASP A 25 21.73 10.23 -1.95
CA ASP A 25 21.66 9.66 -3.31
C ASP A 25 20.94 10.60 -4.30
N GLY A 26 20.06 11.46 -3.78
CA GLY A 26 19.25 12.41 -4.55
C GLY A 26 18.13 11.75 -5.35
N ASN A 27 17.71 10.54 -4.97
CA ASN A 27 16.53 9.88 -5.48
C ASN A 27 15.33 10.27 -4.59
N PRO A 28 14.27 10.87 -5.16
CA PRO A 28 13.09 11.21 -4.37
C PRO A 28 12.23 10.01 -3.99
N ASN A 29 12.38 8.86 -4.67
CA ASN A 29 11.58 7.65 -4.39
C ASN A 29 12.18 6.76 -3.28
N THR A 30 13.15 7.28 -2.55
CA THR A 30 13.84 6.63 -1.44
C THR A 30 14.09 7.71 -0.40
N ASP A 31 13.06 8.52 -0.14
CA ASP A 31 13.16 9.59 0.84
C ASP A 31 12.50 9.06 2.11
N ILE A 32 13.31 8.75 3.13
CA ILE A 32 12.91 8.42 4.51
C ILE A 32 11.73 9.20 5.14
N TYR A 33 11.30 10.29 4.52
CA TYR A 33 10.19 11.12 4.96
C TYR A 33 9.03 11.18 3.97
N ASP A 34 8.94 10.30 2.97
CA ASP A 34 7.92 10.23 1.92
C ASP A 34 7.56 8.77 1.65
N HIS A 35 6.89 8.12 2.62
CA HIS A 35 6.76 6.65 2.70
C HIS A 35 6.03 6.02 1.50
N ASP A 36 4.92 6.60 1.06
CA ASP A 36 4.19 6.22 -0.15
C ASP A 36 4.81 6.80 -1.45
N ASN A 37 5.87 7.60 -1.32
CA ASN A 37 6.52 8.32 -2.41
C ASN A 37 5.59 9.26 -3.22
N ASP A 38 4.59 9.87 -2.56
CA ASP A 38 3.65 10.82 -3.19
C ASP A 38 4.17 12.25 -3.41
N GLY A 39 5.35 12.54 -2.88
CA GLY A 39 5.96 13.86 -2.92
C GLY A 39 5.40 14.82 -1.86
N ILE A 40 4.63 14.33 -0.90
CA ILE A 40 4.14 14.99 0.30
C ILE A 40 4.78 14.32 1.53
N GLU A 41 5.84 14.97 2.03
CA GLU A 41 6.52 14.47 3.23
C GLU A 41 5.56 14.00 4.35
N ASP A 42 5.78 12.83 4.96
CA ASP A 42 4.97 12.12 5.98
C ASP A 42 4.38 13.05 7.06
N ARG A 43 5.17 14.04 7.47
CA ARG A 43 4.81 15.04 8.48
C ARG A 43 3.69 15.99 8.06
N PHE A 44 3.34 16.01 6.78
CA PHE A 44 2.33 16.84 6.14
C PHE A 44 1.28 16.04 5.42
N ASP A 45 1.60 14.79 5.09
CA ASP A 45 0.64 13.88 4.55
C ASP A 45 -0.28 13.29 5.65
N TRP A 46 -1.49 12.96 5.25
CA TRP A 46 -2.58 12.51 6.11
C TRP A 46 -2.91 11.04 5.94
N ASP A 47 -2.29 10.38 4.96
CA ASP A 47 -2.56 9.04 4.45
C ASP A 47 -1.24 8.48 3.91
N ILE A 48 -0.27 8.21 4.81
CA ILE A 48 1.16 8.15 4.46
C ILE A 48 1.58 6.88 3.75
N ASP A 49 0.72 5.88 3.77
CA ASP A 49 0.74 4.67 2.97
C ASP A 49 -0.27 4.73 1.83
N ASN A 50 -1.15 5.74 1.76
CA ASN A 50 -2.14 5.91 0.70
C ASN A 50 -3.10 4.69 0.54
N ASP A 51 -3.46 4.06 1.66
CA ASP A 51 -4.45 2.96 1.72
C ASP A 51 -5.91 3.45 1.77
N GLY A 52 -6.13 4.77 1.69
CA GLY A 52 -7.44 5.41 1.80
C GLY A 52 -7.94 5.63 3.23
N ILE A 53 -7.15 5.29 4.25
CA ILE A 53 -7.47 5.41 5.66
C ILE A 53 -6.52 6.40 6.35
N HIS A 54 -7.01 7.63 6.50
CA HIS A 54 -6.27 8.68 7.19
C HIS A 54 -5.58 8.22 8.50
N ASN A 55 -4.26 8.43 8.62
CA ASN A 55 -3.32 7.96 9.67
C ASN A 55 -3.82 8.00 11.13
N TRP A 56 -4.77 8.86 11.47
CA TRP A 56 -5.32 8.94 12.82
C TRP A 56 -6.39 7.88 13.12
N ASN A 57 -7.07 7.39 12.08
CA ASN A 57 -8.05 6.32 12.21
C ASN A 57 -7.48 4.97 11.85
N ASP A 58 -6.33 4.97 11.19
CA ASP A 58 -5.73 3.79 10.66
C ASP A 58 -4.93 3.03 11.74
N LEU A 59 -5.43 1.82 12.01
CA LEU A 59 -5.07 0.97 13.14
C LEU A 59 -5.54 -0.46 12.86
N HIS A 60 -4.68 -1.45 13.07
CA HIS A 60 -5.13 -2.85 13.05
C HIS A 60 -6.10 -3.15 14.21
N GLU A 61 -6.75 -4.32 14.16
CA GLU A 61 -7.74 -4.74 15.16
C GLU A 61 -7.22 -4.73 16.62
N ASP A 62 -5.92 -4.96 16.82
CA ASP A 62 -5.29 -4.98 18.14
C ASP A 62 -4.89 -3.57 18.66
N GLY A 63 -5.03 -2.56 17.80
CA GLY A 63 -4.77 -1.16 18.05
C GLY A 63 -3.31 -0.74 17.85
N SER A 64 -2.48 -1.54 17.19
CA SER A 64 -1.22 -1.06 16.62
C SER A 64 -1.47 -0.08 15.47
N ASP A 65 -0.42 0.68 15.17
CA ASP A 65 -0.35 1.57 14.02
C ASP A 65 -0.39 0.73 12.75
N ALA A 66 -1.20 1.13 11.78
CA ALA A 66 -1.32 0.48 10.48
C ALA A 66 -0.91 1.43 9.36
N SER A 67 -0.43 2.64 9.66
CA SER A 67 -0.27 3.72 8.67
C SER A 67 0.94 3.54 7.76
N ARG A 68 1.32 2.29 7.54
CA ARG A 68 2.49 1.80 6.83
C ARG A 68 2.20 0.33 6.44
N ASP A 69 0.95 0.06 6.07
CA ASP A 69 0.39 -1.27 5.74
C ASP A 69 -0.54 -1.04 4.55
N HIS A 70 0.04 -0.70 3.39
CA HIS A 70 -0.68 -0.16 2.23
C HIS A 70 -1.83 -1.07 1.76
N ASP A 71 -1.58 -2.38 1.71
CA ASP A 71 -2.56 -3.42 1.35
C ASP A 71 -3.46 -3.87 2.51
N ASN A 72 -3.25 -3.35 3.71
CA ASN A 72 -3.95 -3.71 4.94
C ASN A 72 -3.83 -5.21 5.36
N ASP A 73 -2.78 -5.92 4.95
CA ASP A 73 -2.59 -7.35 5.24
C ASP A 73 -2.12 -7.64 6.69
N GLY A 74 -1.67 -6.60 7.39
CA GLY A 74 -1.20 -6.63 8.77
C GLY A 74 0.30 -6.89 8.90
N LEU A 75 1.03 -6.87 7.80
CA LEU A 75 2.46 -6.66 7.76
C LEU A 75 2.70 -5.15 7.72
N ASN A 76 3.87 -4.75 7.29
CA ASN A 76 4.24 -3.36 7.26
C ASN A 76 5.09 -3.24 6.02
N ASP A 77 4.91 -2.21 5.22
CA ASP A 77 5.55 -2.07 3.90
C ASP A 77 7.09 -2.21 3.99
N GLY A 78 7.67 -1.92 5.16
CA GLY A 78 9.09 -2.13 5.42
C GLY A 78 9.57 -3.60 5.53
N ILE A 79 8.63 -4.54 5.63
CA ILE A 79 8.89 -5.98 5.77
C ILE A 79 7.98 -6.85 4.89
N ASP A 80 6.91 -6.28 4.35
CA ASP A 80 6.07 -6.91 3.36
C ASP A 80 6.89 -7.10 2.06
N PRO A 81 6.82 -8.28 1.42
CA PRO A 81 7.39 -8.45 0.09
C PRO A 81 6.51 -8.01 -1.09
N ASP A 82 5.25 -7.60 -0.87
CA ASP A 82 4.21 -7.34 -1.87
C ASP A 82 3.23 -6.25 -1.38
N ASP A 83 3.68 -4.99 -1.30
CA ASP A 83 3.02 -3.91 -0.55
C ASP A 83 1.58 -3.57 -1.02
N ASP A 84 1.17 -3.95 -2.23
CA ASP A 84 -0.17 -3.74 -2.81
C ASP A 84 -0.94 -5.05 -3.12
N ASN A 85 -0.39 -6.20 -2.71
CA ASN A 85 -0.97 -7.53 -2.94
C ASN A 85 -1.43 -7.81 -4.39
N ASP A 86 -0.78 -7.20 -5.38
CA ASP A 86 -1.09 -7.37 -6.80
C ASP A 86 -0.54 -8.69 -7.40
N ASN A 87 0.03 -9.55 -6.53
CA ASN A 87 0.75 -10.80 -6.82
C ASN A 87 2.11 -10.62 -7.55
N ILE A 88 2.68 -9.42 -7.57
CA ILE A 88 3.96 -9.06 -8.14
C ILE A 88 4.84 -8.43 -7.06
N LEU A 89 5.61 -9.30 -6.38
CA LEU A 89 6.59 -8.85 -5.38
C LEU A 89 7.30 -7.54 -5.74
N ASP A 90 7.40 -6.64 -4.78
CA ASP A 90 8.14 -5.37 -4.77
C ASP A 90 9.46 -5.36 -5.54
N VAL A 91 10.20 -6.47 -5.47
CA VAL A 91 11.51 -6.60 -6.12
C VAL A 91 11.45 -6.82 -7.64
N ASP A 92 10.33 -7.36 -8.13
CA ASP A 92 10.08 -7.77 -9.52
C ASP A 92 9.20 -6.76 -10.29
N GLU A 93 8.47 -5.98 -9.52
CA GLU A 93 7.79 -4.71 -9.71
C GLU A 93 8.54 -3.60 -10.52
N THR A 94 7.81 -2.67 -11.14
CA THR A 94 8.40 -1.68 -12.07
C THR A 94 9.15 -0.56 -11.36
N GLY A 95 10.42 -0.79 -11.05
CA GLY A 95 11.18 0.16 -10.23
C GLY A 95 11.87 -0.56 -9.08
N GLY A 96 11.42 -1.79 -8.80
CA GLY A 96 11.86 -2.58 -7.66
C GLY A 96 11.30 -1.99 -6.36
N VAL A 97 11.94 -2.35 -5.26
CA VAL A 97 11.60 -1.96 -3.87
C VAL A 97 11.55 -0.44 -3.60
N PHE A 98 11.85 0.40 -4.60
CA PHE A 98 11.81 1.87 -4.50
C PHE A 98 10.91 2.47 -5.59
N GLY A 99 10.12 1.62 -6.25
CA GLY A 99 9.16 2.00 -7.25
C GLY A 99 7.91 2.53 -6.57
N THR A 100 7.27 3.51 -7.19
CA THR A 100 5.89 3.90 -6.86
C THR A 100 4.88 2.88 -7.41
N TYR A 101 5.33 1.73 -7.88
CA TYR A 101 4.44 0.73 -8.45
C TYR A 101 4.06 -0.31 -7.40
N ARG A 102 4.67 -0.29 -6.21
CA ARG A 102 4.35 -1.18 -5.08
C ARG A 102 3.06 -0.76 -4.37
N TYR A 103 2.32 0.10 -5.07
CA TYR A 103 1.19 0.87 -4.63
C TYR A 103 0.28 1.05 -5.87
N ASP A 104 0.21 0.03 -6.74
CA ASP A 104 -0.52 -0.02 -8.04
C ASP A 104 -1.43 -1.26 -8.02
N HIS A 105 -2.40 -1.29 -7.09
CA HIS A 105 -3.21 -2.47 -6.74
C HIS A 105 -3.84 -3.16 -7.97
N ASP A 106 -4.35 -2.40 -8.95
CA ASP A 106 -4.99 -2.94 -10.15
C ASP A 106 -4.03 -3.25 -11.31
N ASN A 107 -2.74 -2.98 -11.13
CA ASN A 107 -1.70 -3.25 -12.11
C ASN A 107 -1.89 -2.52 -13.46
N ASP A 108 -2.62 -1.40 -13.51
CA ASP A 108 -2.86 -0.64 -14.75
C ASP A 108 -1.68 0.26 -15.16
N GLY A 109 -0.74 0.45 -14.24
CA GLY A 109 0.43 1.30 -14.37
C GLY A 109 0.17 2.75 -13.94
N THR A 110 -0.90 2.96 -13.18
CA THR A 110 -1.30 4.22 -12.57
C THR A 110 -1.33 4.02 -11.06
N TRP A 111 -0.23 4.39 -10.45
CA TRP A 111 -0.09 4.44 -9.00
C TRP A 111 -1.31 5.03 -8.26
N ASP A 112 -1.77 4.32 -7.22
CA ASP A 112 -3.02 4.48 -6.48
C ASP A 112 -3.28 5.91 -6.04
N ALA A 113 -2.28 6.63 -5.54
CA ALA A 113 -2.44 8.03 -5.09
C ALA A 113 -2.89 8.99 -6.20
N THR A 114 -2.76 8.55 -7.46
CA THR A 114 -3.20 9.29 -8.65
C THR A 114 -4.21 8.56 -9.51
N ASP A 115 -4.45 7.27 -9.26
CA ASP A 115 -5.64 6.60 -9.73
C ASP A 115 -6.85 7.08 -8.91
N GLY A 116 -8.03 6.69 -9.32
CA GLY A 116 -9.22 6.91 -8.53
C GLY A 116 -10.23 5.80 -8.70
N ASP A 117 -9.72 4.58 -8.93
CA ASP A 117 -10.41 3.30 -9.10
C ASP A 117 -9.37 2.19 -8.87
N ASP A 118 -8.78 2.16 -7.67
CA ASP A 118 -7.54 1.40 -7.36
C ASP A 118 -7.67 -0.13 -7.46
N ASP A 119 -8.89 -0.66 -7.49
CA ASP A 119 -9.18 -2.08 -7.74
C ASP A 119 -9.86 -2.33 -9.11
N ALA A 120 -9.95 -1.32 -9.97
CA ALA A 120 -10.56 -1.40 -11.30
C ALA A 120 -11.97 -2.00 -11.38
N ASP A 121 -12.74 -1.98 -10.29
CA ASP A 121 -14.08 -2.57 -10.23
C ASP A 121 -15.15 -1.71 -10.98
N GLY A 122 -14.78 -0.46 -11.29
CA GLY A 122 -15.58 0.54 -12.00
C GLY A 122 -16.40 1.47 -11.11
N LEU A 123 -16.16 1.46 -9.80
CA LEU A 123 -16.51 2.48 -8.85
C LEU A 123 -15.35 3.48 -8.80
N THR A 124 -15.09 4.12 -7.68
CA THR A 124 -14.02 5.11 -7.56
C THR A 124 -13.76 5.19 -6.08
N ASP A 125 -12.53 5.22 -5.60
CA ASP A 125 -12.23 5.13 -4.16
C ASP A 125 -12.94 6.22 -3.35
N TRP A 126 -13.10 7.43 -3.92
CA TRP A 126 -13.93 8.46 -3.31
C TRP A 126 -15.37 8.01 -3.05
N PHE A 127 -15.97 7.29 -3.99
CA PHE A 127 -17.28 6.69 -3.86
C PHE A 127 -17.30 5.59 -2.80
N GLU A 128 -16.41 4.60 -2.84
CA GLU A 128 -16.35 3.50 -1.86
C GLU A 128 -16.19 4.00 -0.43
N GLN A 129 -15.24 4.90 -0.20
CA GLN A 129 -15.02 5.49 1.13
C GLN A 129 -16.26 6.24 1.67
N ASN A 130 -17.21 6.65 0.81
CA ASN A 130 -18.32 7.54 1.17
C ASN A 130 -19.72 6.95 0.97
N ASP A 131 -19.88 5.78 0.37
CA ASP A 131 -21.20 5.23 0.06
C ASP A 131 -21.85 4.50 1.27
N GLY A 132 -21.01 4.06 2.22
CA GLY A 132 -21.39 3.33 3.43
C GLY A 132 -21.86 1.90 3.18
N ASN A 133 -21.44 1.29 2.07
CA ASN A 133 -21.68 -0.08 1.70
C ASN A 133 -20.43 -0.92 2.02
N PRO A 134 -20.54 -1.93 2.89
CA PRO A 134 -19.39 -2.79 3.24
C PRO A 134 -19.15 -3.91 2.22
N LEU A 135 -19.61 -3.73 0.98
CA LEU A 135 -19.42 -4.69 -0.13
C LEU A 135 -18.67 -4.02 -1.29
N THR A 136 -18.05 -2.88 -1.00
CA THR A 136 -17.36 -1.99 -1.95
C THR A 136 -16.25 -1.35 -1.12
N GLY A 137 -15.14 -2.08 -1.02
CA GLY A 137 -13.86 -1.56 -0.53
C GLY A 137 -13.12 -0.79 -1.63
N GLN A 138 -12.03 -0.12 -1.28
CA GLN A 138 -11.11 0.45 -2.28
C GLN A 138 -10.22 -0.63 -2.92
N PHE A 139 -10.07 -1.76 -2.23
CA PHE A 139 -9.32 -2.95 -2.62
C PHE A 139 -10.26 -4.18 -2.49
N ASP A 140 -11.35 -4.20 -3.28
CA ASP A 140 -12.42 -5.22 -3.28
C ASP A 140 -12.93 -5.45 -4.73
N HIS A 141 -12.06 -6.06 -5.56
CA HIS A 141 -12.18 -6.14 -7.02
C HIS A 141 -13.50 -6.76 -7.51
N ASP A 142 -14.10 -7.70 -6.76
CA ASP A 142 -15.38 -8.34 -7.09
C ASP A 142 -16.61 -7.81 -6.33
N ASN A 143 -16.42 -6.86 -5.42
CA ASN A 143 -17.46 -6.23 -4.59
C ASN A 143 -18.23 -7.22 -3.70
N ASP A 144 -17.55 -8.21 -3.11
CA ASP A 144 -18.18 -9.15 -2.18
C ASP A 144 -18.06 -8.73 -0.70
N GLY A 145 -17.20 -7.74 -0.42
CA GLY A 145 -16.94 -7.20 0.91
C GLY A 145 -15.86 -7.94 1.69
N ILE A 146 -15.09 -8.79 1.01
CA ILE A 146 -13.81 -9.32 1.47
C ILE A 146 -12.73 -8.52 0.75
N PRO A 147 -11.80 -7.86 1.48
CA PRO A 147 -10.66 -7.21 0.85
C PRO A 147 -9.79 -8.20 0.07
N ASP A 148 -9.24 -7.76 -1.06
CA ASP A 148 -8.49 -8.60 -2.01
C ASP A 148 -7.37 -9.41 -1.31
N TYR A 149 -6.61 -8.78 -0.39
CA TYR A 149 -5.52 -9.44 0.34
C TYR A 149 -5.92 -10.67 1.19
N ILE A 150 -7.21 -10.84 1.50
CA ILE A 150 -7.75 -12.03 2.20
C ILE A 150 -8.81 -12.78 1.42
N ASP A 151 -9.15 -12.35 0.21
CA ASP A 151 -9.96 -13.14 -0.70
C ASP A 151 -9.13 -14.31 -1.26
N ASP A 152 -9.79 -15.42 -1.57
CA ASP A 152 -9.17 -16.57 -2.25
C ASP A 152 -9.57 -16.60 -3.76
N ASP A 153 -10.41 -15.65 -4.24
CA ASP A 153 -10.99 -15.50 -5.60
C ASP A 153 -11.36 -14.02 -5.84
N ASP A 154 -10.36 -13.12 -5.72
CA ASP A 154 -10.50 -11.65 -5.67
C ASP A 154 -11.25 -11.04 -6.87
N ASP A 155 -11.09 -11.61 -8.07
CA ASP A 155 -11.76 -11.16 -9.30
C ASP A 155 -13.16 -11.80 -9.51
N GLY A 156 -13.54 -12.73 -8.63
CA GLY A 156 -14.82 -13.42 -8.62
C GLY A 156 -15.11 -14.28 -9.86
N ASP A 157 -14.09 -14.70 -10.63
CA ASP A 157 -14.26 -15.51 -11.84
C ASP A 157 -14.53 -17.00 -11.54
N GLY A 158 -14.25 -17.43 -10.31
CA GLY A 158 -14.41 -18.79 -9.81
C GLY A 158 -13.16 -19.66 -9.95
N ILE A 159 -12.00 -19.06 -10.20
CA ILE A 159 -10.67 -19.66 -10.18
C ILE A 159 -9.93 -19.04 -9.00
N PRO A 160 -9.50 -19.85 -8.01
CA PRO A 160 -8.79 -19.27 -6.88
C PRO A 160 -7.47 -18.62 -7.29
N ASP A 161 -7.09 -17.50 -6.69
CA ASP A 161 -5.93 -16.66 -7.03
C ASP A 161 -4.63 -17.49 -7.12
N ILE A 162 -4.48 -18.47 -6.22
CA ILE A 162 -3.33 -19.40 -6.20
C ILE A 162 -3.19 -20.26 -7.48
N ASP A 163 -4.25 -20.41 -8.26
CA ASP A 163 -4.32 -21.13 -9.52
C ASP A 163 -4.26 -20.19 -10.76
N GLU A 164 -4.14 -18.88 -10.55
CA GLU A 164 -4.04 -17.84 -11.57
C GLU A 164 -2.59 -17.59 -12.04
N SER A 165 -2.41 -16.96 -13.22
CA SER A 165 -1.10 -16.92 -13.90
C SER A 165 -0.89 -15.78 -14.87
#